data_AF-A0A1C3D0C2-F1
#
_entry.id   AF-A0A1C3D0C2-F1
#
_cell.length_a   1.000
_cell.length_b   1.000
_cell.length_c   1.000
_cell.angle_alpha   90.00
_cell.angle_beta   90.00
_cell.angle_gamma   90.00
#
_symmetry.space_group_name_H-M   'P 1'
#
loop_
_entity.id
_entity.type
_entity.pdbx_description
1 polymer ?
#
loop_
_entity_poly.entity_id
_entity_poly.type
_entity_poly.pdbx_seq_one_letter_code
_entity_poly.pdbx_strand_id
1 'polypeptide(L)'
;MKQILLAYLFLSLLVVALFSVLSFGYGPGYVYLYWREWQIQTNLWFFILLLALLSFIGQILWLLAKRYLSREKRKRENVFSFNQLHPYEQLAVVWLLNATQDQRHFIQQMFTESGLLKGIMDARLYWMRQEYNEALTALNTTNPMAFELAELQRIEVYLAQQDGEKALTHLEFLNQHELSPWLYKVRTAYEQRLTALWGQFVLQFPWMYLRSTKYGHLDEVTKQVWLERLLEAFDLADVDDLELLKERYHGLSDQIFNRHFNIKVLWLKILARMPEMSEAHEQLSVHLLAEQFNQEVFYLWFQQQLLKQQPDYADIENHINAWEEKYPALPVFSFTKWHVFEATGRLSEAQALLDLYPDDVLMSYLRIKSTLLGRDDLIKQLNLIFENNSNFVEMKI
;
A
#
# COMPACT_ATOMS: atom_id res chain seq x y z
N MET A 1 -31.23 47.48 -7.44
CA MET A 1 -30.49 48.76 -7.24
C MET A 1 -30.58 49.75 -8.41
N LYS A 2 -30.43 49.35 -9.69
CA LYS A 2 -30.57 50.28 -10.84
C LYS A 2 -31.94 50.96 -10.94
N GLN A 3 -33.03 50.22 -10.70
CA GLN A 3 -34.39 50.77 -10.74
C GLN A 3 -34.69 51.75 -9.60
N ILE A 4 -34.07 51.54 -8.42
CA ILE A 4 -34.24 52.42 -7.26
C ILE A 4 -33.52 53.75 -7.48
N LEU A 5 -32.31 53.73 -8.04
CA LEU A 5 -31.59 54.96 -8.42
C LEU A 5 -32.30 55.76 -9.52
N LEU A 6 -32.89 55.07 -10.51
CA LEU A 6 -33.69 55.72 -11.55
C LEU A 6 -34.99 56.33 -10.97
N ALA A 7 -35.62 55.68 -10.00
CA ALA A 7 -36.80 56.22 -9.33
C ALA A 7 -36.48 57.48 -8.51
N TYR A 8 -35.37 57.51 -7.77
CA TYR A 8 -34.94 58.72 -7.05
C TYR A 8 -34.52 59.86 -7.97
N LEU A 9 -33.87 59.56 -9.11
CA LEU A 9 -33.54 60.56 -10.12
C LEU A 9 -34.80 61.13 -10.79
N PHE A 10 -35.79 60.29 -11.06
CA PHE A 10 -37.08 60.72 -11.62
C PHE A 10 -37.87 61.57 -10.62
N LEU A 11 -37.88 61.18 -9.34
CA LEU A 11 -38.53 61.94 -8.28
C LEU A 11 -37.85 63.29 -8.05
N SER A 12 -36.50 63.35 -8.09
CA SER A 12 -35.77 64.62 -7.97
C SER A 12 -36.00 65.55 -9.16
N LEU A 13 -36.11 65.01 -10.38
CA LEU A 13 -36.50 65.77 -11.58
C LEU A 13 -37.92 66.34 -11.48
N LEU A 14 -38.86 65.58 -10.92
CA LEU A 14 -40.23 66.05 -10.67
C LEU A 14 -40.27 67.19 -9.65
N VAL A 15 -39.51 67.07 -8.56
CA VAL A 15 -39.39 68.12 -7.54
C VAL A 15 -38.74 69.38 -8.12
N VAL A 16 -37.69 69.22 -8.93
CA VAL A 16 -37.03 70.31 -9.64
C VAL A 16 -37.97 71.01 -10.63
N ALA A 17 -38.78 70.26 -11.39
CA ALA A 17 -39.78 70.82 -12.28
C ALA A 17 -40.87 71.60 -11.51
N LEU A 18 -41.33 71.07 -10.37
CA LEU A 18 -42.31 71.74 -9.51
C LEU A 18 -41.78 73.07 -8.95
N PHE A 19 -40.53 73.08 -8.45
CA PHE A 19 -39.87 74.30 -7.96
C PHE A 19 -39.59 75.31 -9.08
N SER A 20 -39.29 74.84 -10.30
CA SER A 20 -39.10 75.71 -11.46
C SER A 20 -40.39 76.42 -11.89
N VAL A 21 -41.55 75.77 -11.76
CA VAL A 21 -42.86 76.39 -12.06
C VAL A 21 -43.26 77.36 -10.94
N LEU A 22 -43.00 77.03 -9.68
CA LEU A 22 -43.29 77.91 -8.54
C LEU A 22 -42.37 79.15 -8.48
N SER A 23 -41.19 79.09 -9.09
CA SER A 23 -40.20 80.16 -9.15
C SER A 23 -40.39 81.13 -10.34
N PHE A 24 -41.39 80.93 -11.21
CA PHE A 24 -41.50 81.63 -12.50
C PHE A 24 -41.75 83.17 -12.41
N GLY A 25 -41.96 83.72 -11.21
CA GLY A 25 -42.22 85.16 -10.99
C GLY A 25 -41.22 85.90 -10.08
N TYR A 26 -40.32 85.19 -9.40
CA TYR A 26 -39.28 85.78 -8.54
C TYR A 26 -37.93 85.26 -9.04
N GLY A 27 -37.06 86.15 -9.51
CA GLY A 27 -35.78 85.80 -10.13
C GLY A 27 -35.01 84.72 -9.36
N PRO A 28 -34.29 83.82 -10.05
CA PRO A 28 -33.74 82.61 -9.45
C PRO A 28 -32.79 83.00 -8.31
N GLY A 29 -33.16 82.65 -7.08
CA GLY A 29 -32.46 83.09 -5.87
C GLY A 29 -30.94 82.93 -5.97
N TYR A 30 -30.20 83.87 -5.38
CA TYR A 30 -28.75 83.80 -5.33
C TYR A 30 -28.31 83.01 -4.09
N VAL A 31 -27.37 82.10 -4.29
CA VAL A 31 -26.69 81.40 -3.21
C VAL A 31 -25.39 82.13 -2.94
N TYR A 32 -25.24 82.61 -1.71
CA TYR A 32 -24.02 83.23 -1.23
C TYR A 32 -23.25 82.25 -0.36
N LEU A 33 -22.12 81.78 -0.87
CA LEU A 33 -21.24 80.86 -0.15
C LEU A 33 -20.06 81.65 0.39
N TYR A 34 -19.99 81.74 1.72
CA TYR A 34 -18.89 82.40 2.43
C TYR A 34 -18.07 81.36 3.18
N TRP A 35 -16.81 81.21 2.79
CA TRP A 35 -15.87 80.34 3.48
C TRP A 35 -14.48 80.99 3.57
N ARG A 36 -14.05 81.32 4.79
CA ARG A 36 -12.85 82.12 5.08
C ARG A 36 -12.85 83.42 4.25
N GLU A 37 -11.91 83.62 3.34
CA GLU A 37 -11.81 84.82 2.49
C GLU A 37 -12.46 84.63 1.10
N TRP A 38 -13.09 83.49 0.84
CA TRP A 38 -13.71 83.21 -0.44
C TRP A 38 -15.19 83.59 -0.40
N GLN A 39 -15.55 84.55 -1.26
CA GLN A 39 -16.93 84.98 -1.51
C GLN A 39 -17.33 84.58 -2.92
N ILE A 40 -18.25 83.61 -3.02
CA ILE A 40 -18.78 83.16 -4.30
C ILE A 40 -20.29 83.39 -4.30
N GLN A 41 -20.75 84.29 -5.17
CA GLN A 41 -22.16 84.51 -5.44
C GLN A 41 -22.53 83.78 -6.74
N THR A 42 -23.40 82.78 -6.64
CA THR A 42 -23.85 82.01 -7.82
C THR A 42 -25.37 81.89 -7.85
N ASN A 43 -25.90 81.56 -9.02
CA ASN A 43 -27.31 81.23 -9.18
C ASN A 43 -27.58 79.87 -8.53
N LEU A 44 -28.67 79.74 -7.76
CA LEU A 44 -29.11 78.49 -7.14
C LEU A 44 -29.10 77.31 -8.12
N TRP A 45 -29.54 77.53 -9.35
CA TRP A 45 -29.58 76.49 -10.39
C TRP A 45 -28.19 75.99 -10.79
N PHE A 46 -27.21 76.89 -10.87
CA PHE A 46 -25.83 76.53 -11.16
C PHE A 46 -25.24 75.69 -10.02
N PHE A 47 -25.53 76.06 -8.77
CA PHE A 47 -25.05 75.33 -7.60
C PHE A 47 -25.65 73.91 -7.51
N ILE A 48 -26.95 73.76 -7.77
CA ILE A 48 -27.61 72.44 -7.82
C ILE A 48 -27.03 71.58 -8.93
N LEU A 49 -26.79 72.15 -10.12
CA LEU A 49 -26.23 71.43 -11.26
C LEU A 49 -24.78 70.99 -10.99
N LEU A 50 -23.98 71.84 -10.34
CA LEU A 50 -22.62 71.51 -9.89
C LEU A 50 -22.62 70.35 -8.89
N LEU A 51 -23.53 70.37 -7.89
CA LEU A 51 -23.66 69.30 -6.91
C LEU A 51 -24.09 67.98 -7.55
N ALA A 52 -25.03 68.02 -8.49
CA ALA A 52 -25.45 66.84 -9.25
C ALA A 52 -24.29 66.26 -10.07
N LEU A 53 -23.49 67.12 -10.70
CA LEU A 53 -22.33 66.72 -11.49
C LEU A 53 -21.22 66.12 -10.62
N LEU A 54 -20.94 66.70 -9.45
CA LEU A 54 -20.01 66.14 -8.46
C LEU A 54 -20.48 64.77 -7.94
N SER A 55 -21.77 64.63 -7.65
CA SER A 55 -22.36 63.35 -7.22
C SER A 55 -22.23 62.27 -8.30
N PHE A 56 -22.47 62.65 -9.56
CA PHE A 56 -22.34 61.75 -10.71
C PHE A 56 -20.88 61.29 -10.92
N ILE A 57 -19.91 62.22 -10.84
CA ILE A 57 -18.48 61.89 -10.90
C ILE A 57 -18.09 60.94 -9.77
N GLY A 58 -18.55 61.22 -8.54
CA GLY A 58 -18.31 60.35 -7.38
C GLY A 58 -18.83 58.93 -7.60
N GLN A 59 -20.03 58.79 -8.17
CA GLN A 59 -20.59 57.48 -8.51
C GLN A 59 -19.82 56.74 -9.60
N ILE A 60 -19.36 57.44 -10.64
CA ILE A 60 -18.51 56.84 -11.69
C ILE A 60 -17.21 56.32 -11.08
N LEU A 61 -16.53 57.14 -10.26
CA LEU A 61 -15.29 56.75 -9.59
C LEU A 61 -15.50 55.53 -8.67
N TRP A 62 -16.59 55.50 -7.90
CA TRP A 62 -16.93 54.35 -7.05
C TRP A 62 -17.17 53.08 -7.86
N LEU A 63 -17.89 53.17 -8.99
CA LEU A 63 -18.14 52.01 -9.85
C LEU A 63 -16.86 51.48 -10.51
N LEU A 64 -15.97 52.37 -10.94
CA LEU A 64 -14.65 52.01 -11.47
C LEU A 64 -13.79 51.34 -10.40
N ALA A 65 -13.71 51.92 -9.20
CA ALA A 65 -12.98 51.35 -8.07
C ALA A 65 -13.54 49.97 -7.69
N LYS A 66 -14.87 49.84 -7.60
CA LYS A 66 -15.52 48.56 -7.31
C LYS A 66 -15.24 47.51 -8.38
N ARG A 67 -15.28 47.88 -9.67
CA ARG A 67 -14.91 46.97 -10.77
C ARG A 67 -13.46 46.53 -10.67
N TYR A 68 -12.55 47.47 -10.43
CA TYR A 68 -11.12 47.18 -10.29
C TYR A 68 -10.86 46.23 -9.12
N LEU A 69 -11.37 46.55 -7.93
CA LEU A 69 -11.24 45.71 -6.74
C LEU A 69 -11.88 44.33 -6.92
N SER A 70 -13.05 44.25 -7.59
CA SER A 70 -13.69 42.97 -7.89
C SER A 70 -12.90 42.11 -8.88
N ARG A 71 -12.19 42.73 -9.84
CA ARG A 71 -11.29 42.00 -10.76
C ARG A 71 -10.08 41.46 -10.02
N GLU A 72 -9.46 42.25 -9.16
CA GLU A 72 -8.36 41.80 -8.31
C GLU A 72 -8.79 40.68 -7.35
N LYS A 73 -9.96 40.80 -6.73
CA LYS A 73 -10.53 39.74 -5.88
C LYS A 73 -10.76 38.44 -6.67
N ARG A 74 -11.28 38.51 -7.89
CA ARG A 74 -11.47 37.34 -8.76
C ARG A 74 -10.18 36.69 -9.22
N LYS A 75 -9.10 37.46 -9.41
CA LYS A 75 -7.76 36.88 -9.71
C LYS A 75 -7.19 36.09 -8.53
N ARG A 76 -7.56 36.46 -7.30
CA ARG A 76 -7.18 35.71 -6.09
C ARG A 76 -8.05 34.47 -5.86
N GLU A 77 -9.34 34.55 -6.19
CA GLU A 77 -10.30 33.45 -5.97
C GLU A 77 -10.28 32.41 -7.10
N ASN A 78 -10.01 32.81 -8.34
CA ASN A 78 -9.93 31.91 -9.49
C ASN A 78 -8.48 31.82 -9.97
N VAL A 79 -7.82 30.69 -9.68
CA VAL A 79 -6.47 30.40 -10.15
C VAL A 79 -6.55 30.07 -11.65
N PHE A 80 -6.03 30.95 -12.51
CA PHE A 80 -6.03 30.74 -13.97
C PHE A 80 -4.72 30.15 -14.51
N SER A 81 -3.66 30.07 -13.69
CA SER A 81 -2.36 29.54 -14.12
C SER A 81 -1.59 28.91 -12.97
N PHE A 82 -0.95 27.78 -13.25
CA PHE A 82 -0.14 27.02 -12.28
C PHE A 82 0.92 27.89 -11.56
N ASN A 83 1.61 28.77 -12.28
CA ASN A 83 2.65 29.64 -11.72
C ASN A 83 2.14 30.69 -10.72
N GLN A 84 0.82 30.92 -10.64
CA GLN A 84 0.21 31.85 -9.68
C GLN A 84 -0.23 31.19 -8.38
N LEU A 85 -0.21 29.85 -8.31
CA LEU A 85 -0.45 29.10 -7.08
C LEU A 85 0.68 29.38 -6.07
N HIS A 86 0.37 29.25 -4.78
CA HIS A 86 1.41 29.28 -3.77
C HIS A 86 2.36 28.08 -3.97
N PRO A 87 3.68 28.19 -3.71
CA PRO A 87 4.61 27.08 -3.94
C PRO A 87 4.25 25.73 -3.29
N TYR A 88 3.66 25.70 -2.09
CA TYR A 88 3.14 24.45 -1.51
C TYR A 88 1.95 23.87 -2.29
N GLU A 89 1.11 24.71 -2.90
CA GLU A 89 -0.01 24.28 -3.75
C GLU A 89 0.52 23.75 -5.09
N GLN A 90 1.55 24.40 -5.64
CA GLN A 90 2.25 23.91 -6.83
C GLN A 90 2.88 22.53 -6.56
N LEU A 91 3.57 22.36 -5.44
CA LEU A 91 4.10 21.06 -5.02
C LEU A 91 2.99 20.03 -4.81
N ALA A 92 1.88 20.39 -4.18
CA ALA A 92 0.74 19.50 -3.99
C ALA A 92 0.12 19.07 -5.32
N VAL A 93 -0.07 19.98 -6.27
CA VAL A 93 -0.58 19.68 -7.61
C VAL A 93 0.39 18.77 -8.37
N VAL A 94 1.69 19.05 -8.32
CA VAL A 94 2.72 18.20 -8.95
C VAL A 94 2.72 16.81 -8.35
N TRP A 95 2.59 16.69 -7.03
CA TRP A 95 2.54 15.42 -6.33
C TRP A 95 1.25 14.64 -6.64
N LEU A 96 0.09 15.30 -6.62
CA LEU A 96 -1.21 14.69 -6.94
C LEU A 96 -1.28 14.16 -8.38
N LEU A 97 -0.60 14.82 -9.31
CA LEU A 97 -0.56 14.42 -10.72
C LEU A 97 0.58 13.45 -11.04
N ASN A 98 1.39 13.04 -10.05
CA ASN A 98 2.63 12.30 -10.28
C ASN A 98 3.55 12.95 -11.34
N ALA A 99 3.48 14.28 -11.49
CA ALA A 99 4.16 15.05 -12.53
C ALA A 99 5.58 15.49 -12.10
N THR A 100 6.19 14.80 -11.14
CA THR A 100 7.49 15.13 -10.57
C THR A 100 8.61 15.09 -11.61
N GLN A 101 8.49 14.24 -12.63
CA GLN A 101 9.44 14.17 -13.74
C GLN A 101 9.30 15.33 -14.74
N ASP A 102 8.08 15.86 -14.92
CA ASP A 102 7.82 16.96 -15.84
C ASP A 102 8.19 18.31 -15.24
N GLN A 103 8.00 18.47 -13.92
CA GLN A 103 8.25 19.71 -13.18
C GLN A 103 9.56 19.68 -12.36
N ARG A 104 10.59 18.95 -12.84
CA ARG A 104 11.87 18.78 -12.14
C ARG A 104 12.57 20.08 -11.79
N HIS A 105 12.68 20.98 -12.77
CA HIS A 105 13.38 22.26 -12.57
C HIS A 105 12.69 23.12 -11.51
N PHE A 106 11.35 23.07 -11.46
CA PHE A 106 10.58 23.73 -10.42
C PHE A 106 10.89 23.13 -9.04
N ILE A 107 10.84 21.80 -8.90
CA ILE A 107 11.15 21.12 -7.63
C ILE A 107 12.57 21.46 -7.17
N GLN A 108 13.58 21.35 -8.05
CA GLN A 108 14.97 21.67 -7.70
C GLN A 108 15.11 23.12 -7.23
N GLN A 109 14.53 24.06 -7.97
CA GLN A 109 14.58 25.48 -7.62
C GLN A 109 13.93 25.75 -6.25
N MET A 110 12.79 25.12 -5.96
CA MET A 110 12.08 25.25 -4.69
C MET A 110 12.89 24.77 -3.48
N PHE A 111 13.72 23.74 -3.65
CA PHE A 111 14.54 23.17 -2.58
C PHE A 111 16.00 23.64 -2.63
N THR A 112 16.39 24.51 -3.56
CA THR A 112 17.80 24.95 -3.72
C THR A 112 18.32 25.68 -2.48
N GLU A 113 17.46 26.44 -1.79
CA GLU A 113 17.78 27.14 -0.55
C GLU A 113 17.51 26.30 0.71
N SER A 114 16.95 25.08 0.55
CA SER A 114 16.65 24.22 1.69
C SER A 114 17.92 23.61 2.25
N GLY A 115 18.36 24.09 3.40
CA GLY A 115 19.49 23.52 4.12
C GLY A 115 19.27 22.09 4.65
N LEU A 116 18.04 21.58 4.64
CA LEU A 116 17.69 20.25 5.17
C LEU A 116 17.37 19.26 4.05
N LEU A 117 16.51 19.63 3.09
CA LEU A 117 15.92 18.68 2.14
C LEU A 117 16.56 18.70 0.74
N LYS A 118 17.40 19.68 0.42
CA LYS A 118 17.98 19.83 -0.93
C LYS A 118 18.59 18.53 -1.46
N GLY A 119 19.56 17.96 -0.75
CA GLY A 119 20.25 16.76 -1.21
C GLY A 119 19.36 15.51 -1.31
N ILE A 120 18.32 15.41 -0.47
CA ILE A 120 17.34 14.31 -0.53
C ILE A 120 16.46 14.46 -1.78
N MET A 121 16.00 15.67 -2.05
CA MET A 121 15.19 15.95 -3.24
C MET A 121 15.99 15.77 -4.52
N ASP A 122 17.23 16.27 -4.56
CA ASP A 122 18.14 16.05 -5.67
C ASP A 122 18.37 14.55 -5.90
N ALA A 123 18.66 13.79 -4.83
CA ALA A 123 18.85 12.34 -4.91
C ALA A 123 17.62 11.62 -5.47
N ARG A 124 16.42 12.00 -5.04
CA ARG A 124 15.18 11.41 -5.57
C ARG A 124 15.00 11.69 -7.05
N LEU A 125 15.35 12.89 -7.52
CA LEU A 125 15.28 13.25 -8.94
C LEU A 125 16.36 12.58 -9.78
N TYR A 126 17.54 12.31 -9.22
CA TYR A 126 18.58 11.48 -9.84
C TYR A 126 18.12 10.02 -9.93
N TRP A 127 17.58 9.46 -8.84
CA TRP A 127 17.03 8.11 -8.80
C TRP A 127 15.93 7.88 -9.85
N MET A 128 14.99 8.83 -10.00
CA MET A 128 13.95 8.77 -11.03
C MET A 128 14.50 8.73 -12.47
N ARG A 129 15.73 9.20 -12.68
CA ARG A 129 16.43 9.15 -13.96
C ARG A 129 17.34 7.92 -14.12
N GLN A 130 17.35 7.03 -13.13
CA GLN A 130 18.28 5.90 -13.05
C GLN A 130 19.75 6.33 -12.92
N GLU A 131 20.00 7.60 -12.53
CA GLU A 131 21.32 8.17 -12.24
C GLU A 131 21.68 7.86 -10.77
N TYR A 132 21.91 6.58 -10.48
CA TYR A 132 22.01 6.11 -9.08
C TYR A 132 23.27 6.60 -8.35
N ASN A 133 24.40 6.75 -9.04
CA ASN A 133 25.65 7.21 -8.42
C ASN A 133 25.58 8.68 -8.02
N GLU A 134 24.96 9.50 -8.86
CA GLU A 134 24.65 10.90 -8.61
C GLU A 134 23.66 11.02 -7.45
N ALA A 135 22.66 10.13 -7.38
CA ALA A 135 21.73 10.08 -6.26
C ALA A 135 22.46 9.82 -4.93
N LEU A 136 23.34 8.82 -4.87
CA LEU A 136 24.13 8.51 -3.68
C LEU A 136 25.08 9.66 -3.31
N THR A 137 25.68 10.31 -4.31
CA THR A 137 26.57 11.46 -4.09
C THR A 137 25.81 12.63 -3.47
N ALA A 138 24.60 12.92 -3.96
CA ALA A 138 23.73 13.94 -3.38
C ALA A 138 23.37 13.61 -1.92
N LEU A 139 23.07 12.35 -1.61
CA LEU A 139 22.78 11.89 -0.24
C LEU A 139 24.00 11.93 0.69
N ASN A 140 25.24 11.95 0.20
CA ASN A 140 26.42 12.10 1.06
C ASN A 140 26.63 13.55 1.51
N THR A 141 25.99 14.50 0.84
CA THR A 141 26.09 15.94 1.13
C THR A 141 24.89 16.49 1.89
N THR A 142 23.93 15.63 2.25
CA THR A 142 22.74 16.05 3.01
C THR A 142 23.06 16.43 4.44
N ASN A 143 22.23 17.30 4.99
CA ASN A 143 22.35 17.75 6.38
C ASN A 143 22.18 16.56 7.35
N PRO A 144 23.06 16.41 8.36
CA PRO A 144 22.93 15.36 9.37
C PRO A 144 21.58 15.32 10.10
N MET A 145 20.87 16.45 10.22
CA MET A 145 19.53 16.49 10.83
C MET A 145 18.44 15.83 9.98
N ALA A 146 18.70 15.57 8.70
CA ALA A 146 17.80 14.90 7.76
C ALA A 146 18.17 13.43 7.53
N PHE A 147 19.04 12.88 8.39
CA PHE A 147 19.67 11.58 8.21
C PHE A 147 18.66 10.45 7.92
N GLU A 148 17.59 10.32 8.70
CA GLU A 148 16.64 9.22 8.54
C GLU A 148 15.95 9.27 7.17
N LEU A 149 15.62 10.46 6.68
CA LEU A 149 15.03 10.62 5.34
C LEU A 149 16.04 10.36 4.23
N ALA A 150 17.30 10.75 4.44
CA ALA A 150 18.38 10.45 3.49
C ALA A 150 18.64 8.95 3.39
N GLU A 151 18.62 8.23 4.51
CA GLU A 151 18.79 6.77 4.56
C GLU A 151 17.61 6.02 3.94
N LEU A 152 16.36 6.46 4.16
CA LEU A 152 15.21 5.90 3.44
C LEU A 152 15.39 6.01 1.92
N GLN A 153 15.81 7.19 1.42
CA GLN A 153 16.07 7.39 0.00
C GLN A 153 17.27 6.56 -0.49
N ARG A 154 18.28 6.35 0.36
CA ARG A 154 19.47 5.56 0.06
C ARG A 154 19.12 4.09 -0.16
N ILE A 155 18.26 3.53 0.68
CA ILE A 155 17.74 2.16 0.53
C ILE A 155 17.02 2.01 -0.81
N GLU A 156 16.17 2.97 -1.21
CA GLU A 156 15.48 2.94 -2.51
C GLU A 156 16.45 2.91 -3.69
N VAL A 157 17.56 3.65 -3.58
CA VAL A 157 18.60 3.66 -4.61
C VAL A 157 19.29 2.30 -4.69
N TYR A 158 19.67 1.69 -3.55
CA TYR A 158 20.31 0.37 -3.55
C TYR A 158 19.37 -0.75 -4.02
N LEU A 159 18.09 -0.71 -3.65
CA LEU A 159 17.08 -1.64 -4.17
C LEU A 159 16.97 -1.54 -5.71
N ALA A 160 16.96 -0.31 -6.25
CA ALA A 160 16.91 -0.08 -7.69
C ALA A 160 18.20 -0.50 -8.42
N GLN A 161 19.36 -0.44 -7.74
CA GLN A 161 20.64 -0.97 -8.24
C GLN A 161 20.76 -2.49 -8.14
N GLN A 162 19.78 -3.16 -7.54
CA GLN A 162 19.85 -4.58 -7.17
C GLN A 162 21.00 -4.93 -6.21
N ASP A 163 21.45 -3.96 -5.40
CA ASP A 163 22.51 -4.15 -4.40
C ASP A 163 21.89 -4.52 -3.04
N GLY A 164 21.54 -5.80 -2.89
CA GLY A 164 20.84 -6.32 -1.70
C GLY A 164 21.65 -6.17 -0.41
N GLU A 165 22.96 -6.43 -0.44
CA GLU A 165 23.81 -6.40 0.76
C GLU A 165 23.85 -4.99 1.39
N LYS A 166 24.01 -3.96 0.55
CA LYS A 166 23.93 -2.57 1.02
C LYS A 166 22.53 -2.21 1.47
N ALA A 167 21.50 -2.57 0.69
CA ALA A 167 20.12 -2.29 1.07
C ALA A 167 19.78 -2.88 2.45
N LEU A 168 20.18 -4.13 2.71
CA LEU A 168 19.99 -4.79 3.99
C LEU A 168 20.70 -4.05 5.12
N THR A 169 21.99 -3.73 4.95
CA THR A 169 22.79 -3.02 5.96
C THR A 169 22.11 -1.72 6.41
N HIS A 170 21.62 -0.93 5.46
CA HIS A 170 20.94 0.34 5.75
C HIS A 170 19.55 0.15 6.35
N LEU A 171 18.80 -0.87 5.92
CA LEU A 171 17.51 -1.24 6.51
C LEU A 171 17.65 -1.65 7.98
N GLU A 172 18.67 -2.45 8.30
CA GLU A 172 18.95 -2.87 9.67
C GLU A 172 19.36 -1.70 10.55
N PHE A 173 20.19 -0.80 10.01
CA PHE A 173 20.58 0.41 10.72
C PHE A 173 19.37 1.23 11.17
N LEU A 174 18.43 1.49 10.26
CA LEU A 174 17.22 2.26 10.59
C LEU A 174 16.30 1.57 11.58
N ASN A 175 16.32 0.24 11.67
CA ASN A 175 15.54 -0.51 12.65
C ASN A 175 16.07 -0.36 14.10
N GLN A 176 17.33 0.08 14.26
CA GLN A 176 17.98 0.30 15.56
C GLN A 176 18.08 1.77 15.95
N HIS A 177 17.93 2.66 14.96
CA HIS A 177 18.13 4.08 15.11
C HIS A 177 16.93 4.77 15.76
N GLU A 178 17.17 5.60 16.78
CA GLU A 178 16.12 6.40 17.41
C GLU A 178 15.64 7.52 16.48
N LEU A 179 14.33 7.63 16.30
CA LEU A 179 13.75 8.63 15.42
C LEU A 179 13.98 10.05 15.94
N SER A 180 14.54 10.92 15.09
CA SER A 180 14.74 12.32 15.41
C SER A 180 13.47 13.05 15.90
N PRO A 181 13.57 13.97 16.88
CA PRO A 181 12.41 14.60 17.50
C PRO A 181 11.43 15.32 16.57
N TRP A 182 11.94 15.89 15.49
CA TRP A 182 11.13 16.64 14.54
C TRP A 182 10.25 15.74 13.65
N LEU A 183 10.58 14.45 13.54
CA LEU A 183 9.81 13.45 12.81
C LEU A 183 8.69 12.81 13.65
N TYR A 184 8.62 13.06 14.97
CA TYR A 184 7.59 12.43 15.81
C TYR A 184 6.16 12.71 15.36
N LYS A 185 5.88 13.91 14.84
CA LYS A 185 4.54 14.25 14.32
C LYS A 185 4.15 13.44 13.08
N VAL A 186 5.12 12.88 12.36
CA VAL A 186 4.93 12.08 11.14
C VAL A 186 5.46 10.65 11.30
N ARG A 187 5.67 10.20 12.55
CA ARG A 187 6.26 8.89 12.86
C ARG A 187 5.55 7.73 12.17
N THR A 188 4.22 7.74 12.16
CA THR A 188 3.44 6.68 11.50
C THR A 188 3.73 6.60 10.00
N ALA A 189 3.88 7.74 9.31
CA ALA A 189 4.21 7.76 7.89
C ALA A 189 5.66 7.29 7.64
N TYR A 190 6.58 7.62 8.55
CA TYR A 190 7.96 7.12 8.51
C TYR A 190 8.00 5.59 8.67
N GLU A 191 7.32 5.05 9.69
CA GLU A 191 7.25 3.60 9.94
C GLU A 191 6.59 2.86 8.76
N GLN A 192 5.50 3.41 8.19
CA GLN A 192 4.88 2.87 6.98
C GLN A 192 5.84 2.85 5.79
N ARG A 193 6.63 3.91 5.60
CA ARG A 193 7.63 3.95 4.53
C ARG A 193 8.71 2.89 4.76
N LEU A 194 9.21 2.75 5.98
CA LEU A 194 10.21 1.74 6.33
C LEU A 194 9.67 0.31 6.12
N THR A 195 8.43 0.02 6.55
CA THR A 195 7.75 -1.26 6.28
C THR A 195 7.60 -1.51 4.79
N ALA A 196 7.26 -0.51 3.98
CA ALA A 196 7.17 -0.66 2.53
C ALA A 196 8.54 -0.99 1.89
N LEU A 197 9.63 -0.39 2.38
CA LEU A 197 10.99 -0.70 1.90
C LEU A 197 11.43 -2.11 2.29
N TRP A 198 11.14 -2.54 3.53
CA TRP A 198 11.33 -3.93 3.93
C TRP A 198 10.53 -4.88 3.03
N GLY A 199 9.27 -4.54 2.73
CA GLY A 199 8.47 -5.35 1.82
C GLY A 199 9.07 -5.46 0.43
N GLN A 200 9.52 -4.34 -0.15
CA GLN A 200 10.22 -4.37 -1.44
C GLN A 200 11.50 -5.21 -1.41
N PHE A 201 12.31 -5.05 -0.36
CA PHE A 201 13.56 -5.80 -0.18
C PHE A 201 13.31 -7.31 -0.14
N VAL A 202 12.36 -7.75 0.69
CA VAL A 202 12.07 -9.17 0.91
C VAL A 202 11.52 -9.85 -0.34
N LEU A 203 10.77 -9.12 -1.17
CA LEU A 203 10.27 -9.65 -2.44
C LEU A 203 11.37 -9.77 -3.51
N GLN A 204 12.38 -8.90 -3.47
CA GLN A 204 13.48 -8.91 -4.42
C GLN A 204 14.62 -9.86 -4.01
N PHE A 205 14.85 -10.00 -2.70
CA PHE A 205 15.94 -10.79 -2.12
C PHE A 205 15.42 -11.70 -0.98
N PRO A 206 14.61 -12.72 -1.29
CA PRO A 206 13.89 -13.51 -0.28
C PRO A 206 14.80 -14.27 0.68
N TRP A 207 15.92 -14.81 0.19
CA TRP A 207 16.93 -15.51 0.99
C TRP A 207 17.80 -14.55 1.80
N MET A 208 18.20 -13.42 1.22
CA MET A 208 19.02 -12.42 1.90
C MET A 208 18.33 -11.82 3.13
N TYR A 209 16.99 -11.76 3.14
CA TYR A 209 16.23 -11.35 4.32
C TYR A 209 16.49 -12.22 5.55
N LEU A 210 16.79 -13.50 5.37
CA LEU A 210 17.09 -14.42 6.48
C LEU A 210 18.43 -14.09 7.15
N ARG A 211 19.33 -13.39 6.45
CA ARG A 211 20.60 -12.91 7.01
C ARG A 211 20.42 -11.74 7.97
N SER A 212 19.21 -11.19 8.08
CA SER A 212 18.95 -10.07 8.95
C SER A 212 19.02 -10.47 10.42
N THR A 213 19.86 -9.75 11.18
CA THR A 213 19.94 -9.81 12.63
C THR A 213 18.69 -9.23 13.31
N LYS A 214 18.03 -8.25 12.67
CA LYS A 214 16.81 -7.61 13.17
C LYS A 214 15.79 -7.42 12.06
N TYR A 215 14.94 -8.43 11.93
CA TYR A 215 13.83 -8.46 10.99
C TYR A 215 12.93 -7.23 11.06
N GLY A 216 12.73 -6.57 9.92
CA GLY A 216 11.71 -5.55 9.76
C GLY A 216 10.28 -6.10 9.91
N HIS A 217 9.34 -5.22 10.26
CA HIS A 217 7.93 -5.57 10.26
C HIS A 217 7.43 -5.72 8.82
N LEU A 218 6.90 -6.90 8.52
CA LEU A 218 6.18 -7.19 7.28
C LEU A 218 4.69 -7.34 7.59
N ASP A 219 3.85 -6.74 6.76
CA ASP A 219 2.42 -7.03 6.78
C ASP A 219 2.14 -8.48 6.34
N GLU A 220 0.90 -8.93 6.51
CA GLU A 220 0.55 -10.33 6.26
C GLU A 220 0.61 -10.72 4.80
N VAL A 221 0.17 -9.82 3.92
CA VAL A 221 0.21 -10.04 2.47
C VAL A 221 1.66 -10.20 2.00
N THR A 222 2.55 -9.31 2.44
CA THR A 222 3.96 -9.38 2.08
C THR A 222 4.64 -10.63 2.64
N LYS A 223 4.30 -11.04 3.87
CA LYS A 223 4.80 -12.32 4.43
C LYS A 223 4.38 -13.51 3.60
N GLN A 224 3.12 -13.53 3.14
CA GLN A 224 2.62 -14.61 2.30
C GLN A 224 3.42 -14.69 1.01
N VAL A 225 3.54 -13.57 0.29
CA VAL A 225 4.28 -13.52 -0.98
C VAL A 225 5.75 -13.85 -0.77
N TRP A 226 6.38 -13.42 0.33
CA TRP A 226 7.75 -13.80 0.66
C TRP A 226 7.93 -15.31 0.81
N LEU A 227 7.04 -15.98 1.55
CA LEU A 227 7.10 -17.44 1.71
C LEU A 227 6.85 -18.17 0.39
N GLU A 228 5.96 -17.66 -0.46
CA GLU A 228 5.75 -18.16 -1.83
C GLU A 228 7.04 -18.04 -2.67
N ARG A 229 7.74 -16.90 -2.60
CA ARG A 229 9.03 -16.70 -3.29
C ARG A 229 10.13 -17.62 -2.76
N LEU A 230 10.18 -17.86 -1.45
CA LEU A 230 11.12 -18.82 -0.86
C LEU A 230 10.85 -20.24 -1.39
N LEU A 231 9.58 -20.64 -1.49
CA LEU A 231 9.20 -21.95 -2.05
C LEU A 231 9.54 -22.09 -3.53
N GLU A 232 9.32 -21.04 -4.33
CA GLU A 232 9.67 -21.00 -5.75
C GLU A 232 11.18 -21.14 -5.97
N ALA A 233 11.99 -20.48 -5.14
CA ALA A 233 13.44 -20.45 -5.25
C ALA A 233 14.16 -21.41 -4.29
N PHE A 234 13.45 -22.38 -3.71
CA PHE A 234 14.00 -23.27 -2.68
C PHE A 234 15.18 -24.10 -3.16
N ASP A 235 15.12 -24.59 -4.39
CA ASP A 235 16.15 -25.47 -4.95
C ASP A 235 17.45 -24.70 -5.29
N LEU A 236 17.44 -23.36 -5.17
CA LEU A 236 18.60 -22.50 -5.36
C LEU A 236 19.29 -22.10 -4.05
N ALA A 237 18.74 -22.49 -2.90
CA ALA A 237 19.27 -22.14 -1.59
C ALA A 237 20.59 -22.87 -1.30
N ASP A 238 21.53 -22.16 -0.67
CA ASP A 238 22.74 -22.78 -0.15
C ASP A 238 22.52 -23.33 1.28
N VAL A 239 23.55 -23.98 1.83
CA VAL A 239 23.46 -24.61 3.16
C VAL A 239 23.27 -23.55 4.25
N ASP A 240 23.93 -22.40 4.14
CA ASP A 240 23.85 -21.33 5.14
C ASP A 240 22.45 -20.69 5.15
N ASP A 241 21.87 -20.49 3.97
CA ASP A 241 20.51 -19.99 3.77
C ASP A 241 19.46 -20.94 4.39
N LEU A 242 19.65 -22.26 4.27
CA LEU A 242 18.78 -23.25 4.91
C LEU A 242 18.92 -23.25 6.44
N GLU A 243 20.13 -23.08 6.98
CA GLU A 243 20.32 -22.93 8.43
C GLU A 243 19.63 -21.68 8.96
N LEU A 244 19.78 -20.54 8.28
CA LEU A 244 19.08 -19.31 8.67
C LEU A 244 17.56 -19.44 8.59
N LEU A 245 17.04 -20.23 7.65
CA LEU A 245 15.60 -20.53 7.56
C LEU A 245 15.12 -21.36 8.76
N LYS A 246 15.91 -22.34 9.21
CA LYS A 246 15.62 -23.13 10.43
C LYS A 246 15.63 -22.23 11.66
N GLU A 247 16.68 -21.42 11.83
CA GLU A 247 16.78 -20.46 12.93
C GLU A 247 15.58 -19.50 12.94
N ARG A 248 15.18 -19.02 11.77
CA ARG A 248 14.01 -18.15 11.62
C ARG A 248 12.73 -18.85 12.06
N TYR A 249 12.52 -20.10 11.65
CA TYR A 249 11.36 -20.86 12.07
C TYR A 249 11.33 -21.06 13.59
N HIS A 250 12.45 -21.48 14.18
CA HIS A 250 12.56 -21.66 15.63
C HIS A 250 12.35 -20.36 16.41
N GLY A 251 12.90 -19.23 15.93
CA GLY A 251 12.66 -17.92 16.53
C GLY A 251 11.20 -17.45 16.45
N LEU A 252 10.39 -18.08 15.60
CA LEU A 252 8.97 -17.81 15.46
C LEU A 252 8.07 -18.84 16.13
N SER A 253 8.59 -19.93 16.71
CA SER A 253 7.83 -21.12 17.13
C SER A 253 6.57 -20.80 17.91
N ASP A 254 6.67 -19.93 18.91
CA ASP A 254 5.55 -19.57 19.80
C ASP A 254 4.50 -18.70 19.11
N GLN A 255 4.89 -18.01 18.03
CA GLN A 255 4.04 -17.11 17.27
C GLN A 255 3.43 -17.77 16.03
N ILE A 256 4.04 -18.84 15.50
CA ILE A 256 3.62 -19.52 14.27
C ILE A 256 2.19 -20.03 14.39
N PHE A 257 1.85 -20.66 15.52
CA PHE A 257 0.52 -21.24 15.74
C PHE A 257 -0.60 -20.19 15.75
N ASN A 258 -0.28 -18.95 16.11
CA ASN A 258 -1.19 -17.81 16.14
C ASN A 258 -1.26 -17.03 14.81
N ARG A 259 -0.51 -17.43 13.77
CA ARG A 259 -0.58 -16.80 12.45
C ARG A 259 -1.83 -17.24 11.71
N HIS A 260 -2.20 -16.45 10.70
CA HIS A 260 -3.23 -16.80 9.74
C HIS A 260 -2.96 -18.16 9.07
N PHE A 261 -4.04 -18.88 8.79
CA PHE A 261 -4.02 -20.24 8.26
C PHE A 261 -3.11 -20.39 7.03
N ASN A 262 -3.21 -19.50 6.04
CA ASN A 262 -2.41 -19.56 4.81
C ASN A 262 -0.89 -19.44 5.08
N ILE A 263 -0.49 -18.60 6.03
CA ILE A 263 0.93 -18.45 6.40
C ILE A 263 1.45 -19.75 7.03
N LYS A 264 0.66 -20.38 7.89
CA LYS A 264 1.01 -21.68 8.49
C LYS A 264 1.14 -22.78 7.43
N VAL A 265 0.23 -22.81 6.45
CA VAL A 265 0.31 -23.77 5.32
C VAL A 265 1.58 -23.56 4.49
N LEU A 266 1.96 -22.31 4.20
CA LEU A 266 3.20 -22.04 3.46
C LEU A 266 4.44 -22.46 4.25
N TRP A 267 4.48 -22.18 5.56
CA TRP A 267 5.52 -22.72 6.43
C TRP A 267 5.57 -24.24 6.41
N LEU A 268 4.41 -24.90 6.45
CA LEU A 268 4.36 -26.35 6.38
C LEU A 268 4.99 -26.89 5.08
N LYS A 269 4.67 -26.28 3.93
CA LYS A 269 5.28 -26.64 2.64
C LYS A 269 6.80 -26.45 2.64
N ILE A 270 7.30 -25.42 3.32
CA ILE A 270 8.74 -25.19 3.48
C ILE A 270 9.37 -26.30 4.32
N LEU A 271 8.78 -26.62 5.48
CA LEU A 271 9.28 -27.67 6.36
C LEU A 271 9.26 -29.04 5.69
N ALA A 272 8.30 -29.31 4.81
CA ALA A 272 8.21 -30.57 4.05
C ALA A 272 9.45 -30.81 3.17
N ARG A 273 10.14 -29.75 2.74
CA ARG A 273 11.38 -29.82 1.97
C ARG A 273 12.64 -29.94 2.81
N MET A 274 12.54 -29.88 4.15
CA MET A 274 13.66 -29.95 5.08
C MET A 274 13.52 -31.18 5.97
N PRO A 275 14.14 -32.32 5.61
CA PRO A 275 14.01 -33.58 6.37
C PRO A 275 14.40 -33.44 7.84
N GLU A 276 15.37 -32.60 8.15
CA GLU A 276 15.84 -32.33 9.52
C GLU A 276 14.78 -31.63 10.39
N MET A 277 13.78 -31.00 9.79
CA MET A 277 12.70 -30.28 10.48
C MET A 277 11.42 -31.14 10.58
N SER A 278 11.55 -32.47 10.54
CA SER A 278 10.41 -33.39 10.51
C SER A 278 9.48 -33.25 11.71
N GLU A 279 10.04 -33.05 12.91
CA GLU A 279 9.25 -32.87 14.13
C GLU A 279 8.42 -31.58 14.08
N ALA A 280 9.03 -30.47 13.65
CA ALA A 280 8.35 -29.20 13.49
C ALA A 280 7.23 -29.26 12.45
N HIS A 281 7.46 -29.98 11.34
CA HIS A 281 6.45 -30.21 10.32
C HIS A 281 5.26 -31.00 10.87
N GLU A 282 5.53 -32.07 11.62
CA GLU A 282 4.48 -32.88 12.24
C GLU A 282 3.64 -32.06 13.21
N GLN A 283 4.26 -31.32 14.12
CA GLN A 283 3.57 -30.46 15.08
C GLN A 283 2.67 -29.42 14.38
N LEU A 284 3.18 -28.76 13.34
CA LEU A 284 2.42 -27.77 12.59
C LEU A 284 1.28 -28.39 11.79
N SER A 285 1.50 -29.57 11.21
CA SER A 285 0.47 -30.32 10.48
C SER A 285 -0.70 -30.70 11.38
N VAL A 286 -0.39 -31.30 12.54
CA VAL A 286 -1.39 -31.74 13.51
C VAL A 286 -2.18 -30.54 14.02
N HIS A 287 -1.51 -29.43 14.31
CA HIS A 287 -2.17 -28.18 14.70
C HIS A 287 -3.12 -27.65 13.61
N LEU A 288 -2.68 -27.61 12.35
CA LEU A 288 -3.49 -27.15 11.23
C LEU A 288 -4.74 -28.01 11.03
N LEU A 289 -4.58 -29.34 11.06
CA LEU A 289 -5.69 -30.29 10.91
C LEU A 289 -6.63 -30.28 12.13
N ALA A 290 -6.11 -29.96 13.32
CA ALA A 290 -6.94 -29.73 14.49
C ALA A 290 -7.75 -28.43 14.39
N GLU A 291 -7.28 -27.41 13.68
CA GLU A 291 -8.05 -26.17 13.48
C GLU A 291 -9.11 -26.32 12.40
N GLN A 292 -8.71 -26.78 11.21
CA GLN A 292 -9.59 -26.97 10.06
C GLN A 292 -9.04 -28.06 9.15
N PHE A 293 -9.91 -28.97 8.69
CA PHE A 293 -9.50 -29.95 7.70
C PHE A 293 -9.08 -29.29 6.39
N ASN A 294 -7.87 -29.61 5.94
CA ASN A 294 -7.34 -29.25 4.63
C ASN A 294 -6.64 -30.48 4.03
N GLN A 295 -7.09 -30.86 2.84
CA GLN A 295 -6.64 -32.08 2.19
C GLN A 295 -5.15 -32.04 1.83
N GLU A 296 -4.62 -30.90 1.38
CA GLU A 296 -3.18 -30.74 1.08
C GLU A 296 -2.33 -30.90 2.34
N VAL A 297 -2.72 -30.25 3.44
CA VAL A 297 -2.04 -30.40 4.75
C VAL A 297 -2.04 -31.85 5.21
N PHE A 298 -3.18 -32.53 5.09
CA PHE A 298 -3.30 -33.94 5.46
C PHE A 298 -2.35 -34.83 4.66
N TYR A 299 -2.24 -34.60 3.35
CA TYR A 299 -1.30 -35.37 2.52
C TYR A 299 0.16 -35.08 2.86
N LEU A 300 0.53 -33.81 3.07
CA LEU A 300 1.90 -33.46 3.49
C LEU A 300 2.27 -34.19 4.78
N TRP A 301 1.38 -34.19 5.76
CA TRP A 301 1.57 -34.94 7.00
C TRP A 301 1.73 -36.44 6.75
N PHE A 302 0.78 -37.05 6.05
CA PHE A 302 0.77 -38.50 5.84
C PHE A 302 2.00 -38.98 5.08
N GLN A 303 2.37 -38.27 4.01
CA GLN A 303 3.58 -38.56 3.24
C GLN A 303 4.83 -38.50 4.12
N GLN A 304 4.96 -37.47 4.96
CA GLN A 304 6.11 -37.38 5.85
C GLN A 304 6.17 -38.54 6.84
N GLN A 305 5.03 -38.98 7.40
CA GLN A 305 5.01 -40.11 8.32
C GLN A 305 5.49 -41.40 7.66
N LEU A 306 5.13 -41.63 6.40
CA LEU A 306 5.58 -42.79 5.63
C LEU A 306 7.07 -42.72 5.23
N LEU A 307 7.63 -41.52 5.07
CA LEU A 307 9.04 -41.32 4.73
C LEU A 307 10.00 -41.51 5.92
N LYS A 308 9.49 -41.66 7.14
CA LYS A 308 10.31 -41.98 8.32
C LYS A 308 10.97 -43.36 8.13
N GLN A 309 12.19 -43.54 8.65
CA GLN A 309 12.91 -44.82 8.57
C GLN A 309 12.13 -45.98 9.20
N GLN A 310 11.36 -45.70 10.24
CA GLN A 310 10.43 -46.63 10.89
C GLN A 310 9.09 -45.92 11.12
N PRO A 311 8.14 -46.02 10.17
CA PRO A 311 6.81 -45.42 10.34
C PRO A 311 6.07 -46.11 11.49
N ASP A 312 5.55 -45.32 12.44
CA ASP A 312 4.64 -45.82 13.47
C ASP A 312 3.22 -45.89 12.91
N TYR A 313 2.91 -46.99 12.23
CA TYR A 313 1.61 -47.22 11.62
C TYR A 313 0.44 -47.19 12.63
N ALA A 314 0.69 -47.51 13.91
CA ALA A 314 -0.36 -47.46 14.93
C ALA A 314 -0.68 -46.02 15.33
N ASP A 315 0.34 -45.18 15.50
CA ASP A 315 0.14 -43.75 15.78
C ASP A 315 -0.49 -43.00 14.60
N ILE A 316 -0.06 -43.32 13.37
CA ILE A 316 -0.67 -42.79 12.14
C ILE A 316 -2.16 -43.11 12.10
N GLU A 317 -2.53 -44.38 12.35
CA GLU A 317 -3.93 -44.80 12.36
C GLU A 317 -4.74 -44.09 13.45
N ASN A 318 -4.18 -43.91 14.64
CA ASN A 318 -4.84 -43.19 15.74
C ASN A 318 -5.16 -41.74 15.38
N HIS A 319 -4.21 -41.03 14.76
CA HIS A 319 -4.43 -39.67 14.27
C HIS A 319 -5.52 -39.62 13.20
N ILE A 320 -5.49 -40.54 12.23
CA ILE A 320 -6.52 -40.62 11.18
C ILE A 320 -7.90 -40.90 11.79
N ASN A 321 -8.00 -41.82 12.76
CA ASN A 321 -9.24 -42.11 13.47
C ASN A 321 -9.80 -40.88 14.18
N ALA A 322 -8.95 -40.15 14.91
CA ALA A 322 -9.35 -38.94 15.62
C ALA A 322 -9.84 -37.84 14.66
N TRP A 323 -9.19 -37.66 13.51
CA TRP A 323 -9.64 -36.69 12.51
C TRP A 323 -10.88 -37.15 11.76
N GLU A 324 -11.06 -38.45 11.50
CA GLU A 324 -12.27 -38.98 10.89
C GLU A 324 -13.49 -38.82 11.81
N GLU A 325 -13.32 -38.99 13.12
CA GLU A 325 -14.37 -38.71 14.12
C GLU A 325 -14.77 -37.22 14.08
N LYS A 326 -13.80 -36.33 13.93
CA LYS A 326 -14.03 -34.88 13.86
C LYS A 326 -14.57 -34.40 12.52
N TYR A 327 -14.11 -34.99 11.42
CA TYR A 327 -14.42 -34.63 10.05
C TYR A 327 -14.97 -35.87 9.31
N PRO A 328 -16.23 -36.25 9.57
CA PRO A 328 -16.79 -37.49 9.06
C PRO A 328 -16.99 -37.45 7.54
N ALA A 329 -17.11 -38.64 6.95
CA ALA A 329 -17.49 -38.86 5.56
C ALA A 329 -16.48 -38.36 4.50
N LEU A 330 -15.18 -38.31 4.84
CA LEU A 330 -14.12 -37.92 3.91
C LEU A 330 -13.39 -39.15 3.33
N PRO A 331 -13.45 -39.41 2.01
CA PRO A 331 -12.83 -40.59 1.38
C PRO A 331 -11.31 -40.69 1.58
N VAL A 332 -10.64 -39.55 1.78
CA VAL A 332 -9.18 -39.47 1.98
C VAL A 332 -8.71 -40.23 3.22
N PHE A 333 -9.53 -40.34 4.26
CA PHE A 333 -9.20 -41.13 5.44
C PHE A 333 -9.28 -42.64 5.16
N SER A 334 -10.31 -43.09 4.45
CA SER A 334 -10.39 -44.49 4.00
C SER A 334 -9.25 -44.83 3.04
N PHE A 335 -8.89 -43.91 2.15
CA PHE A 335 -7.76 -44.08 1.24
C PHE A 335 -6.43 -44.28 1.99
N THR A 336 -6.14 -43.42 2.97
CA THR A 336 -4.87 -43.48 3.74
C THR A 336 -4.83 -44.66 4.71
N LYS A 337 -5.94 -44.99 5.37
CA LYS A 337 -6.06 -46.22 6.17
C LYS A 337 -5.80 -47.48 5.36
N TRP A 338 -6.26 -47.53 4.11
CA TRP A 338 -5.99 -48.67 3.23
C TRP A 338 -4.49 -48.91 3.08
N HIS A 339 -3.70 -47.85 2.87
CA HIS A 339 -2.23 -47.95 2.79
C HIS A 339 -1.61 -48.43 4.10
N VAL A 340 -2.11 -47.95 5.25
CA VAL A 340 -1.67 -48.40 6.58
C VAL A 340 -1.98 -49.89 6.79
N PHE A 341 -3.17 -50.34 6.37
CA PHE A 341 -3.59 -51.74 6.50
C PHE A 341 -2.81 -52.68 5.58
N GLU A 342 -2.54 -52.28 4.33
CA GLU A 342 -1.65 -53.03 3.45
C GLU A 342 -0.25 -53.15 4.04
N ALA A 343 0.34 -52.04 4.50
CA ALA A 343 1.70 -52.03 5.05
C ALA A 343 1.83 -52.88 6.34
N THR A 344 0.75 -53.00 7.11
CA THR A 344 0.71 -53.80 8.35
C THR A 344 0.19 -55.23 8.13
N GLY A 345 -0.14 -55.62 6.90
CA GLY A 345 -0.61 -56.97 6.55
C GLY A 345 -2.07 -57.26 6.93
N ARG A 346 -2.86 -56.24 7.28
CA ARG A 346 -4.30 -56.34 7.63
C ARG A 346 -5.19 -56.33 6.38
N LEU A 347 -4.97 -57.31 5.50
CA LEU A 347 -5.57 -57.35 4.16
C LEU A 347 -7.12 -57.40 4.18
N SER A 348 -7.73 -58.06 5.16
CA SER A 348 -9.19 -58.13 5.27
C SER A 348 -9.83 -56.78 5.57
N GLU A 349 -9.17 -55.98 6.43
CA GLU A 349 -9.63 -54.63 6.78
C GLU A 349 -9.41 -53.68 5.60
N ALA A 350 -8.27 -53.80 4.91
CA ALA A 350 -8.01 -53.06 3.67
C ALA A 350 -9.08 -53.33 2.60
N GLN A 351 -9.47 -54.59 2.40
CA GLN A 351 -10.50 -54.95 1.44
C GLN A 351 -11.86 -54.35 1.79
N ALA A 352 -12.24 -54.34 3.08
CA ALA A 352 -13.51 -53.77 3.53
C ALA A 352 -13.62 -52.25 3.25
N LEU A 353 -12.49 -51.52 3.28
CA LEU A 353 -12.47 -50.09 2.94
C LEU A 353 -12.79 -49.83 1.46
N LEU A 354 -12.51 -50.77 0.56
CA LEU A 354 -12.73 -50.58 -0.89
C LEU A 354 -14.20 -50.50 -1.28
N ASP A 355 -15.10 -51.02 -0.44
CA ASP A 355 -16.55 -50.96 -0.65
C ASP A 355 -17.13 -49.58 -0.26
N LEU A 356 -16.36 -48.75 0.44
CA LEU A 356 -16.74 -47.39 0.81
C LEU A 356 -16.49 -46.41 -0.36
N TYR A 357 -17.35 -45.39 -0.47
CA TYR A 357 -17.28 -44.32 -1.48
C TYR A 357 -17.10 -44.84 -2.92
N PRO A 358 -18.13 -45.49 -3.50
CA PRO A 358 -18.04 -46.13 -4.82
C PRO A 358 -17.78 -45.13 -5.97
N ASP A 359 -18.22 -43.88 -5.82
CA ASP A 359 -18.08 -42.85 -6.86
C ASP A 359 -16.82 -41.97 -6.67
N ASP A 360 -16.03 -42.22 -5.63
CA ASP A 360 -14.82 -41.44 -5.35
C ASP A 360 -13.63 -41.89 -6.22
N VAL A 361 -12.84 -40.91 -6.67
CA VAL A 361 -11.71 -41.11 -7.59
C VAL A 361 -10.54 -41.83 -6.92
N LEU A 362 -10.23 -41.50 -5.65
CA LEU A 362 -9.15 -42.11 -4.88
C LEU A 362 -9.49 -43.58 -4.57
N MET A 363 -10.72 -43.84 -4.16
CA MET A 363 -11.18 -45.21 -3.88
C MET A 363 -11.30 -46.06 -5.14
N SER A 364 -11.68 -45.45 -6.27
CA SER A 364 -11.68 -46.13 -7.58
C SER A 364 -10.28 -46.52 -8.01
N TYR A 365 -9.29 -45.65 -7.80
CA TYR A 365 -7.89 -45.99 -8.02
C TYR A 365 -7.45 -47.18 -7.16
N LEU A 366 -7.77 -47.20 -5.87
CA LEU A 366 -7.41 -48.33 -4.99
C LEU A 366 -8.08 -49.64 -5.40
N ARG A 367 -9.34 -49.61 -5.83
CA ARG A 367 -10.04 -50.79 -6.36
C ARG A 367 -9.36 -51.33 -7.62
N ILE A 368 -8.98 -50.48 -8.55
CA ILE A 368 -8.28 -50.91 -9.77
C ILE A 368 -6.89 -51.44 -9.38
N LYS A 369 -6.15 -50.73 -8.51
CA LYS A 369 -4.83 -51.14 -8.04
C LYS A 369 -4.87 -52.52 -7.36
N SER A 370 -5.84 -52.78 -6.49
CA SER A 370 -5.97 -54.07 -5.80
C SER A 370 -6.27 -55.22 -6.77
N THR A 371 -7.04 -54.97 -7.85
CA THR A 371 -7.27 -55.99 -8.90
C THR A 371 -6.04 -56.30 -9.76
N LEU A 372 -5.06 -55.39 -9.79
CA LEU A 372 -3.83 -55.50 -10.57
C LEU A 372 -2.63 -56.00 -9.74
N LEU A 373 -2.83 -56.39 -8.48
CA LEU A 373 -1.79 -56.94 -7.60
C LEU A 373 -1.00 -58.06 -8.32
N GLY A 374 0.33 -57.90 -8.39
CA GLY A 374 1.23 -58.81 -9.10
C GLY A 374 1.51 -58.46 -10.58
N ARG A 375 0.96 -57.35 -11.09
CA ARG A 375 1.27 -56.81 -12.43
C ARG A 375 1.87 -55.40 -12.34
N ASP A 376 3.13 -55.36 -11.94
CA ASP A 376 3.86 -54.10 -11.65
C ASP A 376 3.93 -53.15 -12.85
N ASP A 377 3.91 -53.68 -14.08
CA ASP A 377 3.88 -52.92 -15.32
C ASP A 377 2.56 -52.14 -15.49
N LEU A 378 1.42 -52.78 -15.21
CA LEU A 378 0.10 -52.15 -15.27
C LEU A 378 -0.14 -51.19 -14.10
N ILE A 379 0.39 -51.50 -12.91
CA ILE A 379 0.33 -50.58 -11.76
C ILE A 379 1.11 -49.30 -12.08
N LYS A 380 2.29 -49.39 -12.70
CA LYS A 380 3.05 -48.22 -13.14
C LYS A 380 2.28 -47.37 -14.16
N GLN A 381 1.59 -48.00 -15.11
CA GLN A 381 0.75 -47.29 -16.08
C GLN A 381 -0.45 -46.62 -15.41
N LEU A 382 -1.09 -47.30 -14.46
CA LEU A 382 -2.19 -46.74 -13.67
C LEU A 382 -1.72 -45.50 -12.89
N ASN A 383 -0.55 -45.57 -12.24
CA ASN A 383 0.04 -44.45 -11.52
C ASN A 383 0.27 -43.26 -12.45
N LEU A 384 0.85 -43.46 -13.63
CA LEU A 384 1.07 -42.39 -14.62
C LEU A 384 -0.24 -41.72 -15.08
N ILE A 385 -1.31 -42.50 -15.27
CA ILE A 385 -2.62 -41.95 -15.65
C ILE A 385 -3.22 -41.15 -14.50
N PHE A 386 -3.05 -41.64 -13.27
CA PHE A 386 -3.59 -41.02 -12.07
C PHE A 386 -2.83 -39.76 -11.67
N GLU A 387 -1.50 -39.77 -11.78
CA GLU A 387 -0.57 -38.65 -11.56
C GLU A 387 -0.81 -37.47 -12.51
N ASN A 388 -1.27 -37.73 -13.73
CA ASN A 388 -1.60 -36.68 -14.71
C ASN A 388 -3.01 -36.08 -14.52
N ASN A 389 -3.80 -36.54 -13.55
CA ASN A 389 -5.09 -35.94 -13.23
C ASN A 389 -4.88 -34.68 -12.37
N SER A 390 -5.48 -33.56 -12.77
CA SER A 390 -5.33 -32.25 -12.10
C SER A 390 -5.80 -32.22 -10.63
N ASN A 391 -6.50 -33.25 -10.16
CA ASN A 391 -6.94 -33.40 -8.78
C ASN A 391 -6.11 -34.42 -7.97
N PHE A 392 -5.03 -34.97 -8.55
CA PHE A 392 -4.18 -35.93 -7.86
C PHE A 392 -3.15 -35.24 -6.98
N VAL A 393 -2.94 -35.80 -5.79
CA VAL A 393 -1.85 -35.43 -4.90
C VAL A 393 -0.77 -36.50 -5.00
N GLU A 394 0.38 -36.11 -5.51
CA GLU A 394 1.54 -36.98 -5.73
C GLU A 394 2.06 -37.55 -4.40
N MET A 395 1.65 -38.78 -4.08
CA MET A 395 2.27 -39.53 -3.00
C MET A 395 3.42 -40.36 -3.57
N LYS A 396 4.64 -39.97 -3.21
CA LYS A 396 5.80 -40.86 -3.36
C LYS A 396 5.65 -42.00 -2.34
N ILE A 397 5.10 -43.12 -2.80
CA ILE A 397 5.00 -44.39 -2.06
C ILE A 397 6.21 -45.26 -2.41
#